data_AF-A0AB35HSX2-F1
#
_entry.id   AF-A0AB35HSX2-F1
#
_cell.length_a   1.000
_cell.length_b   1.000
_cell.length_c   1.000
_cell.angle_alpha   90.00
_cell.angle_beta   90.00
_cell.angle_gamma   90.00
#
_symmetry.space_group_name_H-M   'P 1'
#
loop_
_entity.id
_entity.type
_entity.pdbx_description
1 polymer ?
#
loop_
_entity_poly.entity_id
_entity_poly.type
_entity_poly.pdbx_seq_one_letter_code
_entity_poly.pdbx_strand_id
1 'polypeptide(L)'
;MMVLNMYRFTFTLPLLLLCTLVGCEPHPFAGGTALPDGSVYSGGMENGLFHGHGKLTWPDGRTYTGEFHRGRISGLGKFDYGDGCIYEGAFRNGELHGEGRYACEENIWEGDFEQGEIRRGTVSWDNGETYTGEFQDWQPHGRGLLTTAEGTEYEGRFENGLPVNGSYRDRLGYSYRGGFEYFQYAGEGELIQPDGTMVRANFEYGEANGEGVLILPDGTGELQEQKGFFVSGRYYPSEQAWRQSEQDQRSAVEARLYSEAERLQAQFSALAPQRPGVRDVYLLAVGGDGTSPVFAKEVEWVTERLGTVFDIEQRQIKLSNGGGDKYPLATRTSIRESLKALDRIMDPEEDLLLLHLVSHGDENGDFLLAEAKVQLNDLSVADAKQWLDALEVRHQWIVVSACYSGLWKEALAGPERTIFTSAAPDRTSFGCSDDSERTWFSAALYSDALDTGVNDPAAWFAAAKQRVMEMEKEQGIEEDAYSLPQLALGREFLSWWNSPN
;
A
#
# COMPACT_ATOMS: atom_id res chain seq x y z
N MET A 1 -1.46 8.29 -0.47
CA MET A 1 -2.57 8.83 0.34
C MET A 1 -2.65 10.33 0.13
N MET A 2 -3.84 10.83 -0.17
CA MET A 2 -4.09 12.11 -0.85
C MET A 2 -3.78 13.36 0.00
N VAL A 3 -3.00 14.24 -0.64
CA VAL A 3 -2.88 15.70 -0.50
C VAL A 3 -4.02 16.39 0.28
N LEU A 4 -3.74 16.87 1.49
CA LEU A 4 -4.59 17.87 2.16
C LEU A 4 -4.30 19.25 1.53
N ASN A 5 -5.24 19.69 0.71
CA ASN A 5 -5.34 21.05 0.23
C ASN A 5 -6.53 21.67 0.98
N MET A 6 -6.30 22.55 1.96
CA MET A 6 -7.39 23.22 2.65
C MET A 6 -7.12 24.71 2.88
N TYR A 7 -8.19 25.48 2.66
CA TYR A 7 -8.22 26.88 2.27
C TYR A 7 -7.88 27.84 3.42
N ARG A 8 -7.06 28.86 3.11
CA ARG A 8 -6.95 30.09 3.91
C ARG A 8 -8.22 30.93 3.73
N PHE A 9 -8.93 31.24 4.81
CA PHE A 9 -9.93 32.31 4.82
C PHE A 9 -9.52 33.43 5.78
N THR A 10 -9.07 34.53 5.20
CA THR A 10 -8.84 35.82 5.88
C THR A 10 -10.14 36.62 5.85
N PHE A 11 -10.70 36.98 7.01
CA PHE A 11 -11.84 37.90 7.09
C PHE A 11 -11.38 39.32 7.44
N THR A 12 -11.61 40.26 6.51
CA THR A 12 -11.48 41.71 6.72
C THR A 12 -12.83 42.31 7.13
N LEU A 13 -12.88 43.00 8.26
CA LEU A 13 -14.02 43.80 8.73
C LEU A 13 -14.06 45.18 8.04
N PRO A 14 -15.22 45.68 7.57
CA PRO A 14 -15.40 47.09 7.30
C PRO A 14 -16.08 47.83 8.47
N LEU A 15 -15.58 49.05 8.69
CA LEU A 15 -16.05 50.08 9.63
C LEU A 15 -17.28 50.83 9.05
N LEU A 16 -17.94 51.62 9.92
CA LEU A 16 -19.03 52.61 9.73
C LEU A 16 -20.45 52.06 10.04
N LEU A 17 -21.37 52.79 10.70
CA LEU A 17 -21.56 54.23 10.85
C LEU A 17 -22.37 54.53 12.14
N LEU A 18 -22.01 55.61 12.84
CA LEU A 18 -22.76 56.18 13.96
C LEU A 18 -24.03 56.89 13.45
N CYS A 19 -25.21 56.58 13.99
CA CYS A 19 -26.38 57.44 13.89
C CYS A 19 -27.07 57.52 15.26
N THR A 20 -27.10 58.74 15.79
CA THR A 20 -27.93 59.15 16.93
C THR A 20 -29.38 59.30 16.47
N LEU A 21 -30.34 59.00 17.34
CA LEU A 21 -31.48 59.88 17.71
C LEU A 21 -32.44 59.17 18.70
N VAL A 22 -32.54 59.79 19.87
CA VAL A 22 -33.76 60.10 20.65
C VAL A 22 -34.68 58.95 21.11
N GLY A 23 -34.55 58.67 22.41
CA GLY A 23 -35.62 58.57 23.42
C GLY A 23 -37.00 58.06 22.98
N CYS A 24 -37.25 56.79 23.27
CA CYS A 24 -38.58 56.28 23.61
C CYS A 24 -38.47 55.48 24.92
N GLU A 25 -39.43 55.67 25.82
CA GLU A 25 -39.45 55.12 27.18
C GLU A 25 -39.36 53.58 27.19
N PRO A 26 -38.65 52.95 28.16
CA PRO A 26 -38.46 51.51 28.18
C PRO A 26 -39.78 50.81 28.52
N HIS A 27 -40.43 50.23 27.51
CA HIS A 27 -41.56 49.33 27.71
C HIS A 27 -41.00 47.94 28.09
N PRO A 28 -41.47 47.33 29.19
CA PRO A 28 -41.05 45.98 29.56
C PRO A 28 -41.69 44.98 28.59
N PHE A 29 -40.88 44.42 27.69
CA PHE A 29 -41.34 43.36 26.79
C PHE A 29 -41.37 42.02 27.53
N ALA A 30 -42.54 41.38 27.55
CA ALA A 30 -42.68 39.99 27.98
C ALA A 30 -41.97 39.07 26.97
N GLY A 31 -41.38 37.97 27.47
CA GLY A 31 -40.42 37.13 26.74
C GLY A 31 -40.73 36.83 25.27
N GLY A 32 -39.70 36.96 24.43
CA GLY A 32 -39.77 36.79 22.97
C GLY A 32 -39.48 38.08 22.19
N THR A 33 -38.48 38.87 22.59
CA THR A 33 -38.18 40.17 21.96
C THR A 33 -37.45 39.96 20.64
N ALA A 34 -38.07 40.36 19.52
CA ALA A 34 -37.38 40.55 18.25
C ALA A 34 -36.53 41.83 18.32
N LEU A 35 -35.24 41.71 18.02
CA LEU A 35 -34.26 42.79 17.96
C LEU A 35 -34.28 43.48 16.58
N PRO A 36 -33.72 44.70 16.46
CA PRO A 36 -33.67 45.42 15.18
C PRO A 36 -32.95 44.67 14.05
N ASP A 37 -32.05 43.74 14.38
CA ASP A 37 -31.34 42.87 13.43
C ASP A 37 -32.12 41.59 13.07
N GLY A 38 -33.35 41.44 13.57
CA GLY A 38 -34.21 40.29 13.35
C GLY A 38 -33.93 39.10 14.27
N SER A 39 -32.90 39.15 15.12
CA SER A 39 -32.66 38.11 16.11
C SER A 39 -33.72 38.12 17.21
N VAL A 40 -33.98 36.99 17.84
CA VAL A 40 -34.99 36.85 18.90
C VAL A 40 -34.29 36.44 20.20
N TYR A 41 -34.44 37.27 21.23
CA TYR A 41 -33.97 36.97 22.57
C TYR A 41 -35.11 36.56 23.50
N SER A 42 -34.88 35.49 24.26
CA SER A 42 -35.76 35.02 25.33
C SER A 42 -34.94 34.73 26.58
N GLY A 43 -34.99 35.61 27.58
CA GLY A 43 -34.25 35.45 28.83
C GLY A 43 -34.36 36.68 29.75
N GLY A 44 -33.53 36.69 30.80
CA GLY A 44 -33.48 37.80 31.75
C GLY A 44 -32.88 39.08 31.16
N MET A 45 -33.35 40.22 31.65
CA MET A 45 -32.77 41.52 31.34
C MET A 45 -32.47 42.30 32.62
N GLU A 46 -31.34 42.99 32.65
CA GLU A 46 -30.97 43.90 33.73
C GLU A 46 -30.46 45.22 33.10
N ASN A 47 -31.01 46.36 33.56
CA ASN A 47 -30.67 47.69 33.04
C ASN A 47 -30.78 47.83 31.50
N GLY A 48 -31.76 47.14 30.90
CA GLY A 48 -31.99 47.16 29.45
C GLY A 48 -31.02 46.29 28.63
N LEU A 49 -30.16 45.50 29.28
CA LEU A 49 -29.22 44.58 28.63
C LEU A 49 -29.57 43.12 28.97
N PHE A 50 -29.22 42.19 28.09
CA PHE A 50 -29.35 40.75 28.36
C PHE A 50 -28.50 40.37 29.59
N HIS A 51 -29.11 39.66 30.53
CA HIS A 51 -28.47 39.30 31.78
C HIS A 51 -29.03 37.99 32.34
N GLY A 52 -28.16 37.15 32.90
CA GLY A 52 -28.54 35.85 33.43
C GLY A 52 -28.72 34.83 32.32
N HIS A 53 -29.58 33.83 32.51
CA HIS A 53 -29.79 32.79 31.50
C HIS A 53 -30.77 33.23 30.42
N GLY A 54 -30.45 32.92 29.16
CA GLY A 54 -31.33 33.21 28.04
C GLY A 54 -31.00 32.40 26.79
N LYS A 55 -31.84 32.57 25.78
CA LYS A 55 -31.67 32.03 24.44
C LYS A 55 -31.71 33.16 23.42
N LEU A 56 -30.73 33.19 22.52
CA LEU A 56 -30.64 34.12 21.40
C LEU A 56 -30.64 33.31 20.10
N THR A 57 -31.57 33.60 19.20
CA THR A 57 -31.68 32.94 17.90
C THR A 57 -31.56 34.00 16.80
N TRP A 58 -30.63 33.79 15.86
CA TRP A 58 -30.40 34.71 14.74
C TRP A 58 -31.19 34.29 13.50
N PRO A 59 -31.49 35.23 12.56
CA PRO A 59 -32.22 34.92 11.32
C PRO A 59 -31.51 33.89 10.42
N ASP A 60 -30.19 33.75 10.54
CA ASP A 60 -29.37 32.79 9.79
C ASP A 60 -29.40 31.37 10.37
N GLY A 61 -30.17 31.13 11.43
CA GLY A 61 -30.34 29.82 12.05
C GLY A 61 -29.42 29.57 13.25
N ARG A 62 -28.40 30.41 13.47
CA ARG A 62 -27.55 30.30 14.67
C ARG A 62 -28.38 30.43 15.94
N THR A 63 -27.97 29.71 16.98
CA THR A 63 -28.65 29.77 18.28
C THR A 63 -27.65 29.65 19.43
N TYR A 64 -27.72 30.58 20.38
CA TYR A 64 -27.02 30.49 21.64
C TYR A 64 -28.01 30.27 22.79
N THR A 65 -27.71 29.34 23.69
CA THR A 65 -28.45 29.14 24.94
C THR A 65 -27.46 29.09 26.10
N GLY A 66 -27.56 30.00 27.05
CA GLY A 66 -26.62 30.06 28.16
C GLY A 66 -26.68 31.38 28.93
N GLU A 67 -25.58 31.68 29.59
CA GLU A 67 -25.42 32.86 30.43
C GLU A 67 -25.08 34.13 29.62
N PHE A 68 -25.59 35.27 30.11
CA PHE A 68 -25.33 36.60 29.58
C PHE A 68 -24.90 37.53 30.71
N HIS A 69 -23.89 38.36 30.46
CA HIS A 69 -23.49 39.43 31.36
C HIS A 69 -23.37 40.76 30.61
N ARG A 70 -24.18 41.74 31.02
CA ARG A 70 -24.20 43.10 30.43
C ARG A 70 -24.32 43.09 28.90
N GLY A 71 -25.24 42.27 28.38
CA GLY A 71 -25.53 42.16 26.95
C GLY A 71 -24.57 41.28 26.15
N ARG A 72 -23.56 40.67 26.79
CA ARG A 72 -22.61 39.76 26.12
C ARG A 72 -22.82 38.32 26.56
N ILE A 73 -22.65 37.39 25.64
CA ILE A 73 -22.51 35.96 25.93
C ILE A 73 -21.31 35.77 26.87
N SER A 74 -21.51 35.10 28.00
CA SER A 74 -20.50 34.93 29.05
C SER A 74 -20.91 33.82 30.00
N GLY A 75 -19.98 33.13 30.65
CA GLY A 75 -20.33 31.99 31.52
C GLY A 75 -20.58 30.72 30.70
N LEU A 76 -21.32 29.76 31.24
CA LEU A 76 -21.57 28.49 30.55
C LEU A 76 -22.70 28.62 29.52
N GLY A 77 -22.53 27.97 28.37
CA GLY A 77 -23.57 27.93 27.35
C GLY A 77 -23.31 26.94 26.23
N LYS A 78 -24.28 26.90 25.32
CA LYS A 78 -24.26 26.14 24.07
C LYS A 78 -24.48 27.08 22.90
N PHE A 79 -23.58 27.08 21.94
CA PHE A 79 -23.69 27.80 20.67
C PHE A 79 -23.82 26.79 19.54
N ASP A 80 -24.96 26.83 18.86
CA ASP A 80 -25.23 26.11 17.61
C ASP A 80 -25.00 27.09 16.45
N TYR A 81 -24.03 26.78 15.60
CA TYR A 81 -23.62 27.63 14.48
C TYR A 81 -24.55 27.51 13.27
N GLY A 82 -25.54 26.60 13.29
CA GLY A 82 -26.51 26.41 12.22
C GLY A 82 -25.98 25.69 10.98
N ASP A 83 -24.67 25.46 10.91
CA ASP A 83 -23.95 24.71 9.88
C ASP A 83 -23.64 23.26 10.31
N GLY A 84 -24.18 22.82 11.45
CA GLY A 84 -23.90 21.52 12.05
C GLY A 84 -22.80 21.55 13.12
N CYS A 85 -22.11 22.68 13.28
CA CYS A 85 -21.08 22.84 14.29
C CYS A 85 -21.68 23.38 15.61
N ILE A 86 -21.25 22.82 16.72
CA ILE A 86 -21.81 23.08 18.05
C ILE A 86 -20.65 23.25 19.04
N TYR A 87 -20.66 24.35 19.78
CA TYR A 87 -19.83 24.52 20.97
C TYR A 87 -20.66 24.42 22.24
N GLU A 88 -20.18 23.66 23.22
CA GLU A 88 -20.71 23.59 24.58
C GLU A 88 -19.58 23.84 25.57
N GLY A 89 -19.64 24.92 26.34
CA GLY A 89 -18.53 25.28 27.22
C GLY A 89 -18.65 26.68 27.80
N ALA A 90 -17.53 27.16 28.33
CA ALA A 90 -17.44 28.50 28.88
C ALA A 90 -17.19 29.57 27.80
N PHE A 91 -17.76 30.75 28.04
CA PHE A 91 -17.65 31.92 27.19
C PHE A 91 -17.17 33.13 27.99
N ARG A 92 -16.40 34.00 27.33
CA ARG A 92 -16.02 35.31 27.88
C ARG A 92 -16.15 36.36 26.80
N ASN A 93 -17.00 37.37 27.03
CA ASN A 93 -17.22 38.47 26.08
C ASN A 93 -17.64 38.04 24.66
N GLY A 94 -18.32 36.90 24.53
CA GLY A 94 -18.75 36.35 23.23
C GLY A 94 -17.75 35.41 22.55
N GLU A 95 -16.58 35.20 23.12
CA GLU A 95 -15.57 34.25 22.62
C GLU A 95 -15.60 32.96 23.44
N LEU A 96 -15.23 31.84 22.79
CA LEU A 96 -14.98 30.56 23.45
C LEU A 96 -13.83 30.74 24.45
N HIS A 97 -14.02 30.31 25.70
CA HIS A 97 -13.03 30.54 26.74
C HIS A 97 -13.12 29.53 27.89
N GLY A 98 -11.98 29.01 28.36
CA GLY A 98 -11.94 27.96 29.38
C GLY A 98 -12.34 26.60 28.80
N GLU A 99 -12.73 25.68 29.69
CA GLU A 99 -13.13 24.33 29.29
C GLU A 99 -14.37 24.34 28.38
N GLY A 100 -14.31 23.55 27.30
CA GLY A 100 -15.43 23.37 26.39
C GLY A 100 -15.25 22.19 25.43
N ARG A 101 -16.29 21.97 24.64
CA ARG A 101 -16.41 20.93 23.63
C ARG A 101 -16.94 21.55 22.35
N TYR A 102 -16.14 21.53 21.29
CA TYR A 102 -16.53 21.92 19.94
C TYR A 102 -16.70 20.66 19.09
N ALA A 103 -17.88 20.42 18.55
CA ALA A 103 -18.14 19.34 17.60
C ALA A 103 -18.54 19.95 16.26
N CYS A 104 -17.90 19.55 15.17
CA CYS A 104 -18.13 20.09 13.84
C CYS A 104 -17.94 18.96 12.84
N GLU A 105 -18.99 18.68 12.06
CA GLU A 105 -19.11 17.43 11.29
C GLU A 105 -18.96 16.22 12.23
N GLU A 106 -18.01 15.33 11.97
CA GLU A 106 -17.72 14.15 12.80
C GLU A 106 -16.50 14.35 13.72
N ASN A 107 -15.85 15.52 13.66
CA ASN A 107 -14.68 15.85 14.46
C ASN A 107 -15.08 16.51 15.80
N ILE A 108 -14.38 16.17 16.87
CA ILE A 108 -14.69 16.64 18.23
C ILE A 108 -13.40 17.17 18.87
N TRP A 109 -13.41 18.43 19.30
CA TRP A 109 -12.37 19.07 20.10
C TRP A 109 -12.86 19.31 21.52
N GLU A 110 -12.11 18.85 22.51
CA GLU A 110 -12.43 19.00 23.93
C GLU A 110 -11.21 19.53 24.69
N GLY A 111 -11.36 20.62 25.44
CA GLY A 111 -10.28 21.16 26.25
C GLY A 111 -10.41 22.65 26.56
N ASP A 112 -9.27 23.30 26.79
CA ASP A 112 -9.17 24.70 27.17
C ASP A 112 -9.10 25.63 25.95
N PHE A 113 -10.03 26.58 25.89
CA PHE A 113 -10.14 27.59 24.84
C PHE A 113 -9.68 28.95 25.34
N GLU A 114 -8.99 29.72 24.49
CA GLU A 114 -8.62 31.10 24.76
C GLU A 114 -8.75 31.96 23.50
N GLN A 115 -9.52 33.05 23.60
CA GLN A 115 -9.78 33.99 22.50
C GLN A 115 -10.39 33.30 21.27
N GLY A 116 -11.30 32.34 21.50
CA GLY A 116 -11.99 31.63 20.43
C GLY A 116 -11.22 30.44 19.83
N GLU A 117 -10.01 30.14 20.31
CA GLU A 117 -9.18 29.03 19.82
C GLU A 117 -8.92 28.00 20.91
N ILE A 118 -8.85 26.73 20.55
CA ILE A 118 -8.33 25.70 21.46
C ILE A 118 -6.83 25.90 21.68
N ARG A 119 -6.37 25.82 22.93
CA ARG A 119 -4.96 25.93 23.33
C ARG A 119 -4.37 24.59 23.76
N ARG A 120 -5.15 23.81 24.49
CA ARG A 120 -4.80 22.46 24.91
C ARG A 120 -6.05 21.62 25.02
N GLY A 121 -5.95 20.36 24.61
CA GLY A 121 -7.06 19.44 24.73
C GLY A 121 -6.84 18.17 23.94
N THR A 122 -7.95 17.57 23.54
CA THR A 122 -8.00 16.40 22.68
C THR A 122 -8.85 16.72 21.46
N VAL A 123 -8.40 16.31 20.28
CA VAL A 123 -9.23 16.20 19.09
C VAL A 123 -9.41 14.73 18.76
N SER A 124 -10.64 14.33 18.44
CA SER A 124 -10.99 13.04 17.87
C SER A 124 -11.51 13.26 16.46
N TRP A 125 -10.90 12.58 15.50
CA TRP A 125 -11.29 12.67 14.09
C TRP A 125 -12.22 11.51 13.71
N ASP A 126 -12.96 11.70 12.62
CA ASP A 126 -13.90 10.74 12.05
C ASP A 126 -13.25 9.41 11.63
N ASN A 127 -11.99 9.48 11.18
CA ASN A 127 -11.15 8.35 10.83
C ASN A 127 -10.70 7.50 12.03
N GLY A 128 -11.04 7.88 13.26
CA GLY A 128 -10.67 7.17 14.49
C GLY A 128 -9.32 7.59 15.09
N GLU A 129 -8.63 8.55 14.49
CA GLU A 129 -7.41 9.12 15.06
C GLU A 129 -7.73 10.03 16.25
N THR A 130 -6.78 10.16 17.18
CA THR A 130 -6.91 11.11 18.30
C THR A 130 -5.59 11.84 18.54
N TYR A 131 -5.65 13.13 18.82
CA TYR A 131 -4.50 13.90 19.27
C TYR A 131 -4.79 14.58 20.59
N THR A 132 -3.90 14.40 21.57
CA THR A 132 -3.97 15.09 22.86
C THR A 132 -2.70 15.91 23.05
N GLY A 133 -2.85 17.23 23.19
CA GLY A 133 -1.70 18.12 23.29
C GLY A 133 -2.04 19.59 23.17
N GLU A 134 -1.05 20.37 22.72
CA GLU A 134 -1.20 21.79 22.46
C GLU A 134 -1.73 22.05 21.04
N PHE A 135 -2.38 23.18 20.84
CA PHE A 135 -2.95 23.55 19.55
C PHE A 135 -2.54 24.96 19.13
N GLN A 136 -2.38 25.14 17.83
CA GLN A 136 -2.25 26.43 17.17
C GLN A 136 -3.04 26.40 15.87
N ASP A 137 -3.84 27.44 15.59
CA ASP A 137 -4.67 27.52 14.39
C ASP A 137 -5.53 26.24 14.18
N TRP A 138 -6.06 25.70 15.29
CA TRP A 138 -6.87 24.47 15.36
C TRP A 138 -6.15 23.18 14.94
N GLN A 139 -4.83 23.23 14.78
CA GLN A 139 -3.99 22.08 14.42
C GLN A 139 -3.13 21.64 15.61
N PRO A 140 -2.76 20.35 15.68
CA PRO A 140 -1.71 19.87 16.58
C PRO A 140 -0.45 20.73 16.49
N HIS A 141 0.01 21.22 17.63
CA HIS A 141 1.21 22.05 17.74
C HIS A 141 1.89 21.79 19.08
N GLY A 142 3.15 22.20 19.24
CA GLY A 142 3.81 22.09 20.56
C GLY A 142 3.94 20.62 20.97
N ARG A 143 3.77 20.30 22.25
CA ARG A 143 3.86 18.91 22.72
C ARG A 143 2.50 18.20 22.66
N GLY A 144 2.52 16.95 22.22
CA GLY A 144 1.33 16.10 22.28
C GLY A 144 1.59 14.63 21.95
N LEU A 145 0.50 13.89 21.90
CA LEU A 145 0.42 12.48 21.53
C LEU A 145 -0.65 12.35 20.45
N LEU A 146 -0.26 11.86 19.28
CA LEU A 146 -1.17 11.41 18.23
C LEU A 146 -1.25 9.89 18.28
N THR A 147 -2.47 9.35 18.31
CA THR A 147 -2.76 7.92 18.18
C THR A 147 -3.59 7.69 16.93
N THR A 148 -3.09 6.85 16.01
CA THR A 148 -3.82 6.52 14.78
C THR A 148 -4.94 5.50 15.04
N ALA A 149 -5.83 5.28 14.07
CA ALA A 149 -6.86 4.25 14.16
C ALA A 149 -6.28 2.83 14.37
N GLU A 150 -5.12 2.56 13.78
CA GLU A 150 -4.36 1.32 13.91
C GLU A 150 -3.55 1.25 15.21
N GLY A 151 -3.69 2.25 16.10
CA GLY A 151 -3.03 2.31 17.40
C GLY A 151 -1.54 2.59 17.34
N THR A 152 -1.06 3.18 16.24
CA THR A 152 0.29 3.73 16.15
C THR A 152 0.34 5.03 16.94
N GLU A 153 1.39 5.23 17.73
CA GLU A 153 1.55 6.38 18.61
C GLU A 153 2.75 7.23 18.17
N TYR A 154 2.52 8.54 18.03
CA TYR A 154 3.55 9.57 17.89
C TYR A 154 3.48 10.51 19.09
N GLU A 155 4.49 10.47 19.95
CA GLU A 155 4.61 11.35 21.11
C GLU A 155 5.77 12.30 20.93
N GLY A 156 5.54 13.61 21.02
CA GLY A 156 6.63 14.56 20.90
C GLY A 156 6.18 15.95 20.49
N ARG A 157 7.00 16.62 19.68
CA ARG A 157 6.70 17.95 19.18
C ARG A 157 6.00 17.88 17.83
N PHE A 158 4.99 18.72 17.67
CA PHE A 158 4.20 18.89 16.46
C PHE A 158 4.32 20.32 15.94
N GLU A 159 4.34 20.48 14.63
CA GLU A 159 4.24 21.75 13.92
C GLU A 159 3.29 21.61 12.74
N ASN A 160 2.31 22.52 12.63
CA ASN A 160 1.31 22.53 11.55
C ASN A 160 0.63 21.16 11.36
N GLY A 161 0.27 20.49 12.47
CA GLY A 161 -0.38 19.19 12.45
C GLY A 161 0.56 17.98 12.30
N LEU A 162 1.84 18.18 12.01
CA LEU A 162 2.78 17.09 11.73
C LEU A 162 3.76 16.87 12.89
N PRO A 163 4.11 15.62 13.23
CA PRO A 163 5.20 15.36 14.16
C PRO A 163 6.53 15.80 13.53
N VAL A 164 7.38 16.44 14.32
CA VAL A 164 8.72 16.89 13.87
C VAL A 164 9.85 16.24 14.66
N ASN A 165 9.62 15.89 15.92
CA ASN A 165 10.53 15.05 16.71
C ASN A 165 9.80 14.37 17.86
N GLY A 166 10.37 13.28 18.36
CA GLY A 166 9.79 12.58 19.50
C GLY A 166 10.05 11.08 19.46
N SER A 167 9.07 10.33 19.95
CA SER A 167 9.02 8.88 19.89
C SER A 167 7.85 8.39 19.06
N TYR A 168 8.07 7.27 18.39
CA TYR A 168 7.09 6.50 17.66
C TYR A 168 7.00 5.09 18.26
N ARG A 169 5.81 4.50 18.29
CA ARG A 169 5.60 3.09 18.57
C ARG A 169 4.40 2.55 17.80
N ASP A 170 4.49 1.33 17.29
CA ASP A 170 3.35 0.61 16.72
C ASP A 170 3.05 -0.71 17.43
N ARG A 171 1.95 -1.35 17.00
CA ARG A 171 1.49 -2.65 17.52
C ARG A 171 2.38 -3.82 17.08
N LEU A 172 3.22 -3.64 16.05
CA LEU A 172 4.14 -4.66 15.56
C LEU A 172 5.40 -4.76 16.43
N GLY A 173 5.64 -3.74 17.29
CA GLY A 173 6.74 -3.71 18.23
C GLY A 173 7.90 -2.82 17.77
N TYR A 174 7.75 -2.07 16.68
CA TYR A 174 8.73 -1.06 16.32
C TYR A 174 8.63 0.12 17.29
N SER A 175 9.79 0.66 17.67
CA SER A 175 9.89 1.88 18.47
C SER A 175 11.00 2.74 17.90
N TYR A 176 10.73 4.02 17.66
CA TYR A 176 11.73 4.95 17.16
C TYR A 176 11.83 6.19 18.04
N ARG A 177 13.03 6.78 18.13
CA ARG A 177 13.25 8.08 18.75
C ARG A 177 14.15 8.92 17.84
N GLY A 178 13.66 10.08 17.42
CA GLY A 178 14.40 10.97 16.52
C GLY A 178 13.52 12.03 15.89
N GLY A 179 13.90 12.48 14.70
CA GLY A 179 13.15 13.42 13.89
C GLY A 179 12.10 12.72 13.03
N PHE A 180 11.08 13.48 12.63
CA PHE A 180 10.07 13.02 11.70
C PHE A 180 9.91 14.02 10.55
N GLU A 181 9.71 13.50 9.34
CA GLU A 181 9.29 14.28 8.17
C GLU A 181 8.16 13.51 7.47
N TYR A 182 6.99 14.14 7.31
CA TYR A 182 5.79 13.50 6.77
C TYR A 182 5.48 12.12 7.38
N PHE A 183 5.52 12.01 8.71
CA PHE A 183 5.30 10.77 9.48
C PHE A 183 6.36 9.67 9.31
N GLN A 184 7.41 9.89 8.52
CA GLN A 184 8.55 8.98 8.36
C GLN A 184 9.71 9.37 9.27
N TYR A 185 10.55 8.40 9.65
CA TYR A 185 11.78 8.67 10.38
C TYR A 185 12.71 9.54 9.54
N ALA A 186 13.26 10.59 10.15
CA ALA A 186 14.11 11.55 9.47
C ALA A 186 15.21 12.10 10.38
N GLY A 187 16.41 12.26 9.81
CA GLY A 187 17.57 12.74 10.55
C GLY A 187 18.13 11.69 11.52
N GLU A 188 19.00 12.13 12.44
CA GLU A 188 19.58 11.26 13.46
C GLU A 188 18.50 10.67 14.37
N GLY A 189 18.52 9.34 14.53
CA GLY A 189 17.58 8.64 15.39
C GLY A 189 18.04 7.26 15.85
N GLU A 190 17.23 6.65 16.72
CA GLU A 190 17.37 5.28 17.20
C GLU A 190 16.08 4.52 16.89
N LEU A 191 16.17 3.48 16.07
CA LEU A 191 15.10 2.53 15.78
C LEU A 191 15.34 1.25 16.58
N ILE A 192 14.30 0.73 17.21
CA ILE A 192 14.24 -0.58 17.86
C ILE A 192 13.23 -1.41 17.09
N GLN A 193 13.67 -2.55 16.59
CA GLN A 193 12.86 -3.50 15.85
C GLN A 193 12.21 -4.53 16.79
N PRO A 194 11.16 -5.25 16.36
CA PRO A 194 10.44 -6.21 17.20
C PRO A 194 11.30 -7.35 17.75
N ASP A 195 12.39 -7.70 17.06
CA ASP A 195 13.35 -8.73 17.46
C ASP A 195 14.38 -8.23 18.51
N GLY A 196 14.31 -6.95 18.90
CA GLY A 196 15.25 -6.30 19.82
C GLY A 196 16.51 -5.74 19.15
N THR A 197 16.65 -5.88 17.83
CA THR A 197 17.71 -5.23 17.06
C THR A 197 17.53 -3.71 17.14
N MET A 198 18.62 -2.97 17.38
CA MET A 198 18.59 -1.51 17.41
C MET A 198 19.49 -0.93 16.33
N VAL A 199 19.04 0.16 15.70
CA VAL A 199 19.77 0.90 14.68
C VAL A 199 19.88 2.35 15.12
N ARG A 200 21.11 2.84 15.27
CA ARG A 200 21.42 4.26 15.48
C ARG A 200 22.10 4.82 14.23
N ALA A 201 21.41 5.70 13.51
CA ALA A 201 21.91 6.26 12.26
C ALA A 201 21.16 7.55 11.90
N ASN A 202 21.58 8.19 10.81
CA ASN A 202 20.76 9.13 10.09
C ASN A 202 19.68 8.38 9.28
N PHE A 203 18.44 8.86 9.33
CA PHE A 203 17.30 8.28 8.61
C PHE A 203 16.86 9.21 7.47
N GLU A 204 16.63 8.63 6.30
CA GLU A 204 16.11 9.33 5.11
C GLU A 204 14.95 8.50 4.55
N TYR A 205 13.78 9.13 4.40
CA TYR A 205 12.54 8.46 3.95
C TYR A 205 12.16 7.23 4.79
N GLY A 206 12.42 7.26 6.10
CA GLY A 206 12.16 6.14 7.01
C GLY A 206 13.28 5.12 7.12
N GLU A 207 14.30 5.17 6.27
CA GLU A 207 15.36 4.15 6.20
C GLU A 207 16.70 4.67 6.74
N ALA A 208 17.45 3.82 7.45
CA ALA A 208 18.79 4.15 7.91
C ALA A 208 19.76 4.31 6.72
N ASN A 209 20.52 5.40 6.70
CA ASN A 209 21.45 5.74 5.63
C ASN A 209 22.73 6.39 6.18
N GLY A 210 23.87 6.07 5.58
CA GLY A 210 25.17 6.62 5.97
C GLY A 210 25.83 5.86 7.13
N GLU A 211 26.77 6.51 7.81
CA GLU A 211 27.45 5.90 8.96
C GLU A 211 26.47 5.68 10.13
N GLY A 212 26.58 4.54 10.81
CA GLY A 212 25.71 4.22 11.94
C GLY A 212 26.20 3.04 12.77
N VAL A 213 25.39 2.66 13.75
CA VAL A 213 25.64 1.54 14.67
C VAL A 213 24.45 0.58 14.64
N LEU A 214 24.73 -0.67 14.29
CA LEU A 214 23.81 -1.79 14.49
C LEU A 214 24.07 -2.40 15.86
N ILE A 215 23.03 -2.61 16.66
CA ILE A 215 23.12 -3.18 18.00
C ILE A 215 22.29 -4.45 18.02
N LEU A 216 22.95 -5.60 18.21
CA LEU A 216 22.30 -6.90 18.21
C LEU A 216 22.20 -7.45 19.64
N PRO A 217 21.07 -8.07 20.01
CA PRO A 217 21.00 -8.86 21.24
C PRO A 217 21.83 -10.14 21.06
N ASP A 218 22.72 -10.45 22.01
CA ASP A 218 23.64 -11.59 21.91
C ASP A 218 23.06 -12.92 22.44
N GLY A 219 21.78 -12.94 22.81
CA GLY A 219 21.09 -14.09 23.40
C GLY A 219 21.44 -14.38 24.87
N THR A 220 22.44 -13.70 25.44
CA THR A 220 22.79 -13.74 26.87
C THR A 220 22.23 -12.55 27.65
N GLY A 221 21.79 -11.52 26.93
CA GLY A 221 21.30 -10.25 27.45
C GLY A 221 22.32 -9.12 27.34
N GLU A 222 23.50 -9.38 26.78
CA GLU A 222 24.46 -8.34 26.41
C GLU A 222 24.16 -7.82 24.99
N LEU A 223 24.52 -6.56 24.75
CA LEU A 223 24.31 -5.89 23.46
C LEU A 223 25.64 -5.80 22.71
N GLN A 224 25.66 -6.26 21.46
CA GLN A 224 26.82 -6.15 20.59
C GLN A 224 26.65 -4.99 19.62
N GLU A 225 27.45 -3.93 19.81
CA GLU A 225 27.50 -2.80 18.90
C GLU A 225 28.44 -3.06 17.72
N GLN A 226 27.95 -2.82 16.51
CA GLN A 226 28.70 -2.93 15.27
C GLN A 226 28.61 -1.60 14.51
N LYS A 227 29.74 -0.90 14.42
CA LYS A 227 29.85 0.29 13.58
C LYS A 227 29.92 -0.12 12.12
N GLY A 228 29.17 0.56 11.28
CA GLY A 228 29.16 0.31 9.85
C GLY A 228 28.52 1.44 9.05
N PHE A 229 28.00 1.06 7.90
CA PHE A 229 27.41 1.96 6.92
C PHE A 229 26.08 1.37 6.44
N PHE A 230 25.04 2.17 6.44
CA PHE A 230 23.70 1.79 6.03
C PHE A 230 23.37 2.37 4.65
N VAL A 231 22.69 1.59 3.83
CA VAL A 231 22.12 2.04 2.55
C VAL A 231 20.71 1.48 2.45
N SER A 232 19.71 2.37 2.48
CA SER A 232 18.28 2.00 2.45
C SER A 232 17.95 0.93 3.50
N GLY A 233 18.37 1.16 4.75
CA GLY A 233 18.12 0.25 5.88
C GLY A 233 19.09 -0.95 5.97
N ARG A 234 19.81 -1.27 4.89
CA ARG A 234 20.73 -2.42 4.85
C ARG A 234 22.10 -2.08 5.44
N TYR A 235 22.55 -2.87 6.39
CA TYR A 235 23.85 -2.73 7.05
C TYR A 235 25.02 -3.31 6.22
N TYR A 236 26.13 -2.57 6.19
CA TYR A 236 27.43 -2.98 5.67
C TYR A 236 28.53 -2.68 6.70
N PRO A 237 29.61 -3.49 6.81
CA PRO A 237 30.68 -3.24 7.78
C PRO A 237 31.42 -1.91 7.60
N SER A 238 31.38 -1.31 6.41
CA SER A 238 31.93 0.02 6.11
C SER A 238 31.41 0.53 4.76
N GLU A 239 31.56 1.83 4.50
CA GLU A 239 31.27 2.41 3.18
C GLU A 239 32.10 1.73 2.07
N GLN A 240 33.37 1.41 2.37
CA GLN A 240 34.24 0.69 1.43
C GLN A 240 33.71 -0.72 1.14
N ALA A 241 33.20 -1.44 2.16
CA ALA A 241 32.60 -2.76 1.96
C ALA A 241 31.35 -2.70 1.10
N TRP A 242 30.49 -1.68 1.30
CA TRP A 242 29.35 -1.42 0.42
C TRP A 242 29.79 -1.13 -1.03
N ARG A 243 30.74 -0.19 -1.22
CA ARG A 243 31.26 0.16 -2.55
C ARG A 243 31.90 -1.04 -3.26
N GLN A 244 32.63 -1.88 -2.53
CA GLN A 244 33.20 -3.12 -3.07
C GLN A 244 32.09 -4.10 -3.46
N SER A 245 31.08 -4.28 -2.60
CA SER A 245 29.91 -5.12 -2.91
C SER A 245 29.18 -4.64 -4.17
N GLU A 246 29.01 -3.33 -4.35
CA GLU A 246 28.44 -2.74 -5.56
C GLU A 246 29.29 -3.04 -6.79
N GLN A 247 30.61 -2.90 -6.68
CA GLN A 247 31.54 -3.19 -7.77
C GLN A 247 31.54 -4.67 -8.14
N ASP A 248 31.53 -5.56 -7.15
CA ASP A 248 31.50 -7.00 -7.34
C ASP A 248 30.20 -7.44 -8.03
N GLN A 249 29.05 -6.91 -7.60
CA GLN A 249 27.76 -7.17 -8.25
C GLN A 249 27.74 -6.72 -9.72
N ARG A 250 28.25 -5.52 -10.01
CA ARG A 250 28.37 -5.02 -11.39
C ARG A 250 29.31 -5.88 -12.22
N SER A 251 30.42 -6.31 -11.65
CA SER A 251 31.40 -7.16 -12.33
C SER A 251 30.84 -8.56 -12.60
N ALA A 252 30.04 -9.10 -11.67
CA ALA A 252 29.34 -10.37 -11.84
C ALA A 252 28.31 -10.29 -12.98
N VAL A 253 27.54 -9.20 -13.04
CA VAL A 253 26.57 -8.98 -14.11
C VAL A 253 27.28 -8.79 -15.46
N GLU A 254 28.38 -8.04 -15.51
CA GLU A 254 29.20 -7.93 -16.71
C GLU A 254 29.70 -9.29 -17.19
N ALA A 255 30.31 -10.09 -16.31
CA ALA A 255 30.79 -11.43 -16.64
C ALA A 255 29.65 -12.35 -17.11
N ARG A 256 28.48 -12.28 -16.47
CA ARG A 256 27.28 -13.03 -16.83
C ARG A 256 26.89 -12.76 -18.27
N LEU A 257 26.79 -11.50 -18.69
CA LEU A 257 26.37 -11.09 -20.05
C LEU A 257 27.18 -11.76 -21.18
N TYR A 258 28.49 -12.00 -20.99
CA TYR A 258 29.31 -12.68 -21.99
C TYR A 258 29.05 -14.19 -22.11
N SER A 259 28.46 -14.81 -21.07
CA SER A 259 28.11 -16.23 -21.02
C SER A 259 26.65 -16.54 -21.40
N GLU A 260 25.79 -15.52 -21.46
CA GLU A 260 24.34 -15.70 -21.63
C GLU A 260 23.94 -16.41 -22.93
N ALA A 261 24.57 -16.05 -24.04
CA ALA A 261 24.28 -16.68 -25.34
C ALA A 261 24.64 -18.17 -25.34
N GLU A 262 25.78 -18.54 -24.74
CA GLU A 262 26.20 -19.93 -24.61
C GLU A 262 25.27 -20.71 -23.67
N ARG A 263 24.90 -20.11 -22.54
CA ARG A 263 23.99 -20.73 -21.55
C ARG A 263 22.61 -21.00 -22.14
N LEU A 264 22.08 -20.05 -22.91
CA LEU A 264 20.81 -20.22 -23.61
C LEU A 264 20.90 -21.31 -24.68
N GLN A 265 21.97 -21.30 -25.48
CA GLN A 265 22.18 -22.32 -26.51
C GLN A 265 22.38 -23.71 -25.91
N ALA A 266 22.99 -23.82 -24.73
CA ALA A 266 23.14 -25.08 -24.01
C ALA A 266 21.78 -25.67 -23.62
N GLN A 267 20.82 -24.85 -23.15
CA GLN A 267 19.46 -25.33 -22.89
C GLN A 267 18.76 -25.79 -24.18
N PHE A 268 18.87 -25.02 -25.27
CA PHE A 268 18.26 -25.41 -26.55
C PHE A 268 18.79 -26.74 -27.07
N SER A 269 20.10 -26.96 -26.94
CA SER A 269 20.77 -28.17 -27.44
C SER A 269 20.48 -29.41 -26.57
N ALA A 270 19.99 -29.22 -25.34
CA ALA A 270 19.61 -30.28 -24.43
C ALA A 270 18.17 -30.76 -24.61
N LEU A 271 17.36 -30.06 -25.43
CA LEU A 271 15.96 -30.42 -25.64
C LEU A 271 15.83 -31.72 -26.45
N ALA A 272 15.03 -32.64 -25.92
CA ALA A 272 14.62 -33.83 -26.65
C ALA A 272 13.58 -33.48 -27.72
N PRO A 273 13.66 -34.08 -28.92
CA PRO A 273 12.64 -33.90 -29.95
C PRO A 273 11.30 -34.51 -29.52
N GLN A 274 10.23 -34.09 -30.19
CA GLN A 274 8.90 -34.68 -30.00
C GLN A 274 8.91 -36.18 -30.28
N ARG A 275 7.97 -36.89 -29.65
CA ARG A 275 7.77 -38.33 -29.82
C ARG A 275 6.47 -38.57 -30.60
N PRO A 276 6.54 -39.05 -31.86
CA PRO A 276 5.34 -39.19 -32.67
C PRO A 276 4.30 -40.14 -32.05
N GLY A 277 3.05 -39.69 -31.96
CA GLY A 277 1.96 -40.42 -31.31
C GLY A 277 1.95 -40.30 -29.79
N VAL A 278 2.71 -39.36 -29.23
CA VAL A 278 2.76 -39.09 -27.80
C VAL A 278 2.67 -37.59 -27.61
N ARG A 279 1.57 -37.14 -27.00
CA ARG A 279 1.41 -35.74 -26.58
C ARG A 279 2.51 -35.36 -25.58
N ASP A 280 3.56 -34.72 -26.06
CA ASP A 280 4.62 -34.19 -25.24
C ASP A 280 4.22 -32.83 -24.66
N VAL A 281 4.72 -32.54 -23.46
CA VAL A 281 4.59 -31.22 -22.84
C VAL A 281 5.95 -30.55 -22.87
N TYR A 282 5.99 -29.35 -23.45
CA TYR A 282 7.17 -28.51 -23.51
C TYR A 282 6.99 -27.29 -22.62
N LEU A 283 7.86 -27.13 -21.63
CA LEU A 283 7.77 -26.06 -20.63
C LEU A 283 8.73 -24.91 -20.94
N LEU A 284 8.23 -23.68 -20.91
CA LEU A 284 9.04 -22.49 -20.69
C LEU A 284 8.67 -21.86 -19.35
N ALA A 285 9.60 -21.89 -18.39
CA ALA A 285 9.43 -21.24 -17.09
C ALA A 285 10.32 -19.99 -16.99
N VAL A 286 9.73 -18.87 -16.58
CA VAL A 286 10.39 -17.55 -16.58
C VAL A 286 10.18 -16.83 -15.24
N GLY A 287 11.28 -16.58 -14.54
CA GLY A 287 11.34 -15.71 -13.36
C GLY A 287 11.84 -14.33 -13.76
N GLY A 288 10.95 -13.34 -13.79
CA GLY A 288 11.23 -12.04 -14.42
C GLY A 288 12.02 -11.06 -13.56
N ASP A 289 11.77 -11.01 -12.27
CA ASP A 289 12.43 -10.07 -11.37
C ASP A 289 13.54 -10.75 -10.56
N GLY A 290 14.77 -10.24 -10.73
CA GLY A 290 15.97 -10.66 -10.02
C GLY A 290 16.29 -9.84 -8.77
N THR A 291 15.53 -8.79 -8.49
CA THR A 291 15.69 -7.98 -7.27
C THR A 291 15.09 -8.66 -6.04
N SER A 292 14.08 -9.52 -6.23
CA SER A 292 13.54 -10.42 -5.21
C SER A 292 13.87 -11.89 -5.47
N PRO A 293 14.36 -12.65 -4.48
CA PRO A 293 14.79 -14.04 -4.66
C PRO A 293 13.62 -15.02 -4.90
N VAL A 294 12.39 -14.65 -4.53
CA VAL A 294 11.20 -15.52 -4.58
C VAL A 294 10.92 -16.06 -5.99
N PHE A 295 11.09 -15.25 -7.04
CA PHE A 295 10.76 -15.63 -8.41
C PHE A 295 11.70 -16.70 -8.97
N ALA A 296 12.98 -16.62 -8.60
CA ALA A 296 13.95 -17.64 -9.00
C ALA A 296 13.70 -18.97 -8.30
N LYS A 297 13.41 -18.93 -6.98
CA LYS A 297 13.01 -20.12 -6.21
C LYS A 297 11.75 -20.76 -6.80
N GLU A 298 10.79 -19.94 -7.21
CA GLU A 298 9.53 -20.40 -7.79
C GLU A 298 9.73 -21.12 -9.13
N VAL A 299 10.60 -20.61 -10.02
CA VAL A 299 10.95 -21.32 -11.27
C VAL A 299 11.45 -22.73 -10.97
N GLU A 300 12.34 -22.90 -9.99
CA GLU A 300 12.85 -24.23 -9.63
C GLU A 300 11.73 -25.12 -9.13
N TRP A 301 10.97 -24.65 -8.15
CA TRP A 301 9.92 -25.43 -7.51
C TRP A 301 8.80 -25.82 -8.49
N VAL A 302 8.35 -24.91 -9.34
CA VAL A 302 7.31 -25.18 -10.34
C VAL A 302 7.77 -26.23 -11.35
N THR A 303 9.01 -26.14 -11.80
CA THR A 303 9.55 -27.13 -12.76
C THR A 303 9.69 -28.51 -12.14
N GLU A 304 10.14 -28.61 -10.89
CA GLU A 304 10.19 -29.88 -10.16
C GLU A 304 8.79 -30.47 -9.96
N ARG A 305 7.82 -29.63 -9.58
CA ARG A 305 6.45 -30.09 -9.33
C ARG A 305 5.74 -30.51 -10.60
N LEU A 306 5.88 -29.78 -11.70
CA LEU A 306 5.34 -30.20 -13.00
C LEU A 306 6.00 -31.48 -13.51
N GLY A 307 7.29 -31.71 -13.22
CA GLY A 307 8.00 -32.95 -13.55
C GLY A 307 7.44 -34.21 -12.88
N THR A 308 6.62 -34.06 -11.83
CA THR A 308 5.94 -35.20 -11.19
C THR A 308 4.69 -35.68 -11.95
N VAL A 309 4.12 -34.83 -12.81
CA VAL A 309 2.89 -35.12 -13.57
C VAL A 309 3.11 -35.12 -15.08
N PHE A 310 4.14 -34.43 -15.56
CA PHE A 310 4.52 -34.36 -16.97
C PHE A 310 5.96 -34.83 -17.18
N ASP A 311 6.22 -35.48 -18.32
CA ASP A 311 7.56 -35.91 -18.75
C ASP A 311 8.34 -34.74 -19.38
N ILE A 312 8.69 -33.75 -18.55
CA ILE A 312 9.30 -32.47 -18.97
C ILE A 312 10.81 -32.38 -18.71
N GLU A 313 11.44 -33.40 -18.11
CA GLU A 313 12.85 -33.32 -17.65
C GLU A 313 13.80 -32.85 -18.77
N GLN A 314 13.62 -33.38 -19.98
CA GLN A 314 14.37 -33.03 -21.19
C GLN A 314 13.59 -32.13 -22.18
N ARG A 315 12.47 -31.54 -21.75
CA ARG A 315 11.56 -30.72 -22.58
C ARG A 315 11.20 -29.41 -21.90
N GLN A 316 12.17 -28.82 -21.20
CA GLN A 316 11.96 -27.58 -20.46
C GLN A 316 13.10 -26.59 -20.69
N ILE A 317 12.73 -25.31 -20.75
CA ILE A 317 13.64 -24.17 -20.72
C ILE A 317 13.31 -23.37 -19.46
N LYS A 318 14.35 -22.97 -18.73
CA LYS A 318 14.25 -22.14 -17.53
C LYS A 318 15.03 -20.86 -17.73
N LEU A 319 14.36 -19.72 -17.54
CA LEU A 319 14.95 -18.38 -17.58
C LEU A 319 14.74 -17.70 -16.22
N SER A 320 15.75 -17.01 -15.71
CA SER A 320 15.64 -16.32 -14.41
C SER A 320 16.58 -15.12 -14.32
N ASN A 321 16.06 -13.99 -13.86
CA ASN A 321 16.91 -12.85 -13.48
C ASN A 321 17.39 -12.93 -12.02
N GLY A 322 16.77 -13.74 -11.17
CA GLY A 322 17.21 -13.98 -9.78
C GLY A 322 17.94 -15.31 -9.59
N GLY A 323 18.42 -15.56 -8.38
CA GLY A 323 18.96 -16.87 -7.98
C GLY A 323 20.39 -17.18 -8.47
N GLY A 324 21.15 -16.15 -8.84
CA GLY A 324 22.52 -16.30 -9.36
C GLY A 324 22.56 -16.55 -10.86
N ASP A 325 23.63 -17.20 -11.34
CA ASP A 325 23.87 -17.40 -12.77
C ASP A 325 23.41 -18.77 -13.27
N LYS A 326 22.65 -19.55 -12.49
CA LYS A 326 22.26 -20.92 -12.84
C LYS A 326 21.51 -21.02 -14.18
N TYR A 327 20.61 -20.08 -14.44
CA TYR A 327 19.78 -20.03 -15.65
C TYR A 327 20.11 -18.80 -16.51
N PRO A 328 19.89 -18.85 -17.84
CA PRO A 328 19.95 -17.68 -18.68
C PRO A 328 19.00 -16.58 -18.18
N LEU A 329 19.39 -15.33 -18.36
CA LEU A 329 18.61 -14.15 -18.05
C LEU A 329 17.24 -14.23 -18.71
N ALA A 330 16.20 -13.89 -17.96
CA ALA A 330 14.89 -13.60 -18.47
C ALA A 330 14.89 -12.20 -19.10
N THR A 331 15.01 -12.18 -20.43
CA THR A 331 14.92 -10.97 -21.24
C THR A 331 13.85 -11.19 -22.30
N ARG A 332 13.31 -10.11 -22.86
CA ARG A 332 12.43 -10.20 -24.04
C ARG A 332 13.03 -11.06 -25.16
N THR A 333 14.33 -10.92 -25.39
CA THR A 333 15.05 -11.67 -26.42
C THR A 333 15.13 -13.15 -26.08
N SER A 334 15.59 -13.51 -24.87
CA SER A 334 15.72 -14.92 -24.48
C SER A 334 14.36 -15.62 -24.39
N ILE A 335 13.30 -14.95 -23.93
CA ILE A 335 11.93 -15.48 -23.94
C ILE A 335 11.48 -15.77 -25.38
N ARG A 336 11.59 -14.79 -26.28
CA ARG A 336 11.18 -14.95 -27.69
C ARG A 336 11.97 -16.05 -28.41
N GLU A 337 13.29 -16.11 -28.22
CA GLU A 337 14.11 -17.14 -28.86
C GLU A 337 13.86 -18.52 -28.25
N SER A 338 13.51 -18.60 -26.96
CA SER A 338 13.10 -19.86 -26.32
C SER A 338 11.77 -20.38 -26.87
N LEU A 339 10.77 -19.52 -27.04
CA LEU A 339 9.50 -19.88 -27.68
C LEU A 339 9.73 -20.46 -29.08
N LYS A 340 10.55 -19.79 -29.91
CA LYS A 340 10.92 -20.29 -31.24
C LYS A 340 11.69 -21.60 -31.21
N ALA A 341 12.54 -21.81 -30.20
CA ALA A 341 13.32 -23.04 -30.10
C ALA A 341 12.42 -24.24 -29.78
N LEU A 342 11.44 -24.06 -28.88
CA LEU A 342 10.44 -25.08 -28.55
C LEU A 342 9.54 -25.35 -29.76
N ASP A 343 8.98 -24.31 -30.38
CA ASP A 343 8.08 -24.44 -31.54
C ASP A 343 8.69 -25.26 -32.69
N ARG A 344 10.01 -25.14 -32.92
CA ARG A 344 10.72 -25.89 -33.97
C ARG A 344 10.82 -27.40 -33.74
N ILE A 345 10.75 -27.86 -32.50
CA ILE A 345 10.97 -29.27 -32.15
C ILE A 345 9.68 -30.00 -31.78
N MET A 346 8.59 -29.24 -31.62
CA MET A 346 7.24 -29.72 -31.31
C MET A 346 6.51 -30.17 -32.58
N ASP A 347 5.57 -31.08 -32.41
CA ASP A 347 4.51 -31.31 -33.39
C ASP A 347 3.35 -30.32 -33.15
N PRO A 348 3.04 -29.44 -34.11
CA PRO A 348 2.05 -28.37 -33.94
C PRO A 348 0.63 -28.80 -33.56
N GLU A 349 0.23 -30.03 -33.92
CA GLU A 349 -1.12 -30.56 -33.72
C GLU A 349 -1.19 -31.55 -32.55
N GLU A 350 -0.05 -32.11 -32.12
CA GLU A 350 0.02 -33.15 -31.11
C GLU A 350 0.51 -32.65 -29.74
N ASP A 351 1.42 -31.67 -29.69
CA ASP A 351 2.15 -31.30 -28.47
C ASP A 351 1.57 -30.07 -27.73
N LEU A 352 1.87 -29.99 -26.43
CA LEU A 352 1.51 -28.86 -25.57
C LEU A 352 2.68 -27.90 -25.36
N LEU A 353 2.49 -26.61 -25.62
CA LEU A 353 3.34 -25.56 -25.06
C LEU A 353 2.78 -25.11 -23.70
N LEU A 354 3.50 -25.38 -22.62
CA LEU A 354 3.21 -24.87 -21.29
C LEU A 354 4.13 -23.68 -20.99
N LEU A 355 3.55 -22.49 -20.83
CA LEU A 355 4.27 -21.27 -20.48
C LEU A 355 3.94 -20.90 -19.03
N HIS A 356 4.95 -20.78 -18.18
CA HIS A 356 4.82 -20.29 -16.81
C HIS A 356 5.66 -19.03 -16.63
N LEU A 357 4.99 -17.90 -16.39
CA LEU A 357 5.60 -16.59 -16.13
C LEU A 357 5.35 -16.19 -14.68
N VAL A 358 6.40 -15.87 -13.94
CA VAL A 358 6.30 -15.35 -12.58
C VAL A 358 7.20 -14.11 -12.38
N SER A 359 6.60 -13.00 -11.96
CA SER A 359 7.29 -11.74 -11.65
C SER A 359 6.33 -10.76 -10.97
N HIS A 360 6.79 -9.54 -10.71
CA HIS A 360 5.88 -8.40 -10.54
C HIS A 360 5.20 -8.02 -11.87
N GLY A 361 4.15 -7.22 -11.75
CA GLY A 361 3.48 -6.61 -12.90
C GLY A 361 3.01 -5.20 -12.55
N ASP A 362 2.84 -4.37 -13.57
CA ASP A 362 2.31 -3.01 -13.43
C ASP A 362 0.83 -2.93 -13.81
N GLU A 363 0.21 -1.77 -13.59
CA GLU A 363 -1.20 -1.51 -13.90
C GLU A 363 -1.55 -1.59 -15.40
N ASN A 364 -0.56 -1.57 -16.29
CA ASN A 364 -0.75 -1.79 -17.73
C ASN A 364 -0.70 -3.29 -18.09
N GLY A 365 -0.39 -4.15 -17.12
CA GLY A 365 -0.22 -5.58 -17.29
C GLY A 365 1.17 -5.95 -17.83
N ASP A 366 2.14 -5.04 -17.85
CA ASP A 366 3.49 -5.34 -18.27
C ASP A 366 4.15 -6.28 -17.24
N PHE A 367 4.79 -7.33 -17.75
CA PHE A 367 5.48 -8.32 -16.92
C PHE A 367 6.92 -7.85 -16.67
N LEU A 368 7.23 -7.58 -15.40
CA LEU A 368 8.51 -6.98 -14.99
C LEU A 368 9.66 -7.92 -15.34
N LEU A 369 10.63 -7.40 -16.08
CA LEU A 369 11.91 -8.04 -16.30
C LEU A 369 12.98 -7.15 -15.67
N ALA A 370 13.46 -7.53 -14.49
CA ALA A 370 14.43 -6.73 -13.74
C ALA A 370 15.67 -7.55 -13.38
N GLU A 371 16.84 -6.96 -13.58
CA GLU A 371 18.14 -7.47 -13.12
C GLU A 371 18.82 -6.33 -12.36
N ALA A 372 19.42 -6.63 -11.21
CA ALA A 372 19.81 -5.65 -10.20
C ALA A 372 20.77 -4.56 -10.69
N LYS A 373 21.49 -4.79 -11.80
CA LYS A 373 22.48 -3.86 -12.37
C LYS A 373 22.35 -3.60 -13.87
N VAL A 374 21.30 -4.12 -14.52
CA VAL A 374 21.07 -3.92 -15.97
C VAL A 374 19.62 -3.51 -16.19
N GLN A 375 19.42 -2.41 -16.91
CA GLN A 375 18.09 -2.02 -17.34
C GLN A 375 17.62 -2.94 -18.46
N LEU A 376 16.49 -3.61 -18.23
CA LEU A 376 15.81 -4.45 -19.21
C LEU A 376 14.47 -3.81 -19.57
N ASN A 377 13.93 -4.20 -20.72
CA ASN A 377 12.58 -3.80 -21.11
C ASN A 377 11.58 -4.86 -20.64
N ASP A 378 10.49 -4.43 -20.05
CA ASP A 378 9.41 -5.31 -19.62
C ASP A 378 8.69 -5.96 -20.81
N LEU A 379 8.07 -7.11 -20.55
CA LEU A 379 7.31 -7.83 -21.55
C LEU A 379 5.85 -7.36 -21.53
N SER A 380 5.46 -6.62 -22.56
CA SER A 380 4.08 -6.18 -22.70
C SER A 380 3.13 -7.31 -23.11
N VAL A 381 1.87 -7.18 -22.73
CA VAL A 381 0.78 -8.09 -23.14
C VAL A 381 0.69 -8.17 -24.67
N ALA A 382 0.86 -7.04 -25.36
CA ALA A 382 0.77 -6.96 -26.82
C ALA A 382 1.91 -7.70 -27.51
N ASP A 383 3.14 -7.56 -27.01
CA ASP A 383 4.30 -8.28 -27.53
C ASP A 383 4.16 -9.79 -27.29
N ALA A 384 3.76 -10.20 -26.09
CA ALA A 384 3.52 -11.61 -25.78
C ALA A 384 2.45 -12.22 -26.69
N LYS A 385 1.34 -11.50 -26.91
CA LYS A 385 0.31 -11.89 -27.86
C LYS A 385 0.86 -12.09 -29.25
N GLN A 386 1.59 -11.10 -29.76
CA GLN A 386 2.19 -11.18 -31.09
C GLN A 386 3.10 -12.39 -31.24
N TRP A 387 3.90 -12.71 -30.22
CA TRP A 387 4.84 -13.83 -30.28
C TRP A 387 4.13 -15.17 -30.20
N LEU A 388 3.15 -15.32 -29.31
CA LEU A 388 2.38 -16.56 -29.14
C LEU A 388 1.44 -16.85 -30.31
N ASP A 389 0.88 -15.82 -30.93
CA ASP A 389 0.03 -15.94 -32.14
C ASP A 389 0.86 -16.30 -33.39
N ALA A 390 2.19 -16.10 -33.35
CA ALA A 390 3.09 -16.38 -34.47
C ALA A 390 3.71 -17.78 -34.43
N LEU A 391 3.47 -18.57 -33.39
CA LEU A 391 3.96 -19.94 -33.26
C LEU A 391 3.13 -20.90 -34.11
N GLU A 392 3.75 -21.98 -34.59
CA GLU A 392 3.04 -23.05 -35.29
C GLU A 392 2.25 -23.93 -34.31
N VAL A 393 2.78 -24.16 -33.10
CA VAL A 393 2.09 -24.93 -32.06
C VAL A 393 0.74 -24.30 -31.69
N ARG A 394 -0.31 -25.10 -31.84
CA ARG A 394 -1.69 -24.69 -31.58
C ARG A 394 -2.04 -24.70 -30.11
N HIS A 395 -1.68 -25.79 -29.43
CA HIS A 395 -2.13 -26.02 -28.07
C HIS A 395 -1.19 -25.34 -27.08
N GLN A 396 -1.70 -24.30 -26.41
CA GLN A 396 -0.91 -23.49 -25.50
C GLN A 396 -1.63 -23.36 -24.15
N TRP A 397 -0.92 -23.67 -23.07
CA TRP A 397 -1.36 -23.45 -21.70
C TRP A 397 -0.45 -22.39 -21.07
N ILE A 398 -1.03 -21.26 -20.70
CA ILE A 398 -0.31 -20.08 -20.23
C ILE A 398 -0.69 -19.82 -18.78
N VAL A 399 0.31 -19.70 -17.92
CA VAL A 399 0.16 -19.34 -16.52
C VAL A 399 0.93 -18.05 -16.29
N VAL A 400 0.25 -17.00 -15.83
CA VAL A 400 0.85 -15.70 -15.52
C VAL A 400 0.61 -15.38 -14.04
N SER A 401 1.67 -15.51 -13.25
CA SER A 401 1.70 -15.17 -11.82
C SER A 401 2.34 -13.80 -11.65
N ALA A 402 1.54 -12.74 -11.77
CA ALA A 402 1.95 -11.35 -11.62
C ALA A 402 0.75 -10.45 -11.25
N CYS A 403 1.02 -9.27 -10.68
CA CYS A 403 0.00 -8.24 -10.46
C CYS A 403 -0.68 -7.85 -11.78
N TYR A 404 -1.97 -7.52 -11.75
CA TYR A 404 -2.76 -7.10 -12.92
C TYR A 404 -2.79 -8.11 -14.08
N SER A 405 -2.38 -9.36 -13.83
CA SER A 405 -2.25 -10.41 -14.85
C SER A 405 -3.57 -10.76 -15.56
N GLY A 406 -4.73 -10.37 -15.03
CA GLY A 406 -6.02 -10.53 -15.70
C GLY A 406 -6.09 -9.89 -17.10
N LEU A 407 -5.27 -8.87 -17.38
CA LEU A 407 -5.12 -8.26 -18.72
C LEU A 407 -4.57 -9.26 -19.74
N TRP A 408 -3.71 -10.19 -19.33
CA TRP A 408 -3.18 -11.25 -20.20
C TRP A 408 -4.28 -12.21 -20.64
N LYS A 409 -5.16 -12.61 -19.72
CA LYS A 409 -6.33 -13.45 -20.05
C LYS A 409 -7.20 -12.79 -21.12
N GLU A 410 -7.48 -11.50 -20.98
CA GLU A 410 -8.35 -10.78 -21.93
C GLU A 410 -7.75 -10.69 -23.33
N ALA A 411 -6.44 -10.43 -23.42
CA ALA A 411 -5.76 -10.28 -24.69
C ALA A 411 -5.46 -11.62 -25.40
N LEU A 412 -5.14 -12.67 -24.62
CA LEU A 412 -4.63 -13.93 -25.16
C LEU A 412 -5.71 -14.99 -25.34
N ALA A 413 -6.90 -14.84 -24.76
CA ALA A 413 -7.97 -15.84 -24.86
C ALA A 413 -8.29 -16.22 -26.31
N GLY A 414 -8.42 -17.51 -26.55
CA GLY A 414 -8.67 -18.08 -27.88
C GLY A 414 -9.14 -19.53 -27.79
N PRO A 415 -9.59 -20.12 -28.90
CA PRO A 415 -10.14 -21.48 -28.90
C PRO A 415 -9.10 -22.56 -28.57
N GLU A 416 -7.82 -22.32 -28.88
CA GLU A 416 -6.72 -23.28 -28.71
C GLU A 416 -5.88 -23.02 -27.44
N ARG A 417 -6.30 -22.08 -26.57
CA ARG A 417 -5.53 -21.70 -25.38
C ARG A 417 -6.26 -21.90 -24.05
N THR A 418 -5.51 -22.35 -23.05
CA THR A 418 -5.90 -22.26 -21.64
C THR A 418 -5.03 -21.22 -20.94
N ILE A 419 -5.63 -20.30 -20.18
CA ILE A 419 -4.90 -19.21 -19.52
C ILE A 419 -5.32 -19.11 -18.06
N PHE A 420 -4.35 -19.17 -17.16
CA PHE A 420 -4.50 -18.98 -15.73
C PHE A 420 -3.76 -17.71 -15.31
N THR A 421 -4.42 -16.82 -14.57
CA THR A 421 -3.80 -15.59 -14.05
C THR A 421 -3.97 -15.49 -12.55
N SER A 422 -2.96 -15.00 -11.85
CA SER A 422 -2.97 -14.87 -10.39
C SER A 422 -3.87 -13.74 -9.88
N ALA A 423 -4.19 -12.76 -10.72
CA ALA A 423 -5.01 -11.61 -10.34
C ALA A 423 -6.02 -11.20 -11.42
N ALA A 424 -7.00 -10.40 -10.99
CA ALA A 424 -7.88 -9.63 -11.86
C ALA A 424 -7.14 -8.45 -12.54
N PRO A 425 -7.70 -7.85 -13.61
CA PRO A 425 -7.06 -6.76 -14.36
C PRO A 425 -6.80 -5.48 -13.55
N ASP A 426 -7.50 -5.29 -12.44
CA ASP A 426 -7.52 -4.08 -11.61
C ASP A 426 -6.94 -4.32 -10.21
N ARG A 427 -6.24 -5.44 -10.00
CA ARG A 427 -5.78 -5.88 -8.67
C ARG A 427 -4.35 -6.42 -8.67
N THR A 428 -3.70 -6.31 -7.51
CA THR A 428 -2.41 -6.94 -7.25
C THR A 428 -2.57 -8.41 -6.85
N SER A 429 -1.47 -9.17 -6.90
CA SER A 429 -1.37 -10.53 -6.34
C SER A 429 -0.39 -10.56 -5.17
N PHE A 430 -0.52 -11.56 -4.28
CA PHE A 430 0.21 -11.61 -3.00
C PHE A 430 1.18 -12.81 -2.89
N GLY A 431 1.99 -12.79 -1.83
CA GLY A 431 2.93 -13.86 -1.49
C GLY A 431 4.30 -13.75 -2.14
N CYS A 432 4.70 -12.57 -2.60
CA CYS A 432 5.98 -12.31 -3.28
C CYS A 432 7.01 -11.59 -2.38
N SER A 433 6.97 -11.76 -1.06
CA SER A 433 7.98 -11.18 -0.17
C SER A 433 9.32 -11.92 -0.29
N ASP A 434 10.42 -11.28 0.13
CA ASP A 434 11.76 -11.88 0.05
C ASP A 434 11.93 -13.15 0.90
N ASP A 435 11.17 -13.25 2.00
CA ASP A 435 11.12 -14.43 2.86
C ASP A 435 10.20 -15.54 2.33
N SER A 436 9.41 -15.25 1.28
CA SER A 436 8.52 -16.23 0.68
C SER A 436 9.31 -17.25 -0.15
N GLU A 437 8.87 -18.50 -0.08
CA GLU A 437 9.42 -19.56 -0.93
C GLU A 437 8.84 -19.54 -2.35
N ARG A 438 7.65 -18.96 -2.52
CA ARG A 438 6.91 -18.79 -3.79
C ARG A 438 5.67 -17.90 -3.58
N THR A 439 5.10 -17.40 -4.67
CA THR A 439 3.80 -16.73 -4.70
C THR A 439 2.69 -17.63 -4.18
N TRP A 440 1.68 -17.03 -3.55
CA TRP A 440 0.52 -17.77 -3.06
C TRP A 440 -0.25 -18.44 -4.19
N PHE A 441 -0.32 -17.81 -5.35
CA PHE A 441 -0.99 -18.38 -6.51
C PHE A 441 -0.31 -19.68 -6.97
N SER A 442 1.01 -19.70 -7.13
CA SER A 442 1.72 -20.94 -7.51
C SER A 442 1.71 -21.98 -6.41
N ALA A 443 1.78 -21.57 -5.13
CA ALA A 443 1.60 -22.49 -4.01
C ALA A 443 0.25 -23.21 -4.07
N ALA A 444 -0.84 -22.49 -4.38
CA ALA A 444 -2.16 -23.05 -4.53
C ALA A 444 -2.29 -23.90 -5.80
N LEU A 445 -1.82 -23.37 -6.93
CA LEU A 445 -1.96 -23.99 -8.25
C LEU A 445 -1.21 -25.32 -8.34
N TYR A 446 0.04 -25.39 -7.91
CA TYR A 446 0.84 -26.62 -8.06
C TYR A 446 0.87 -27.49 -6.79
N SER A 447 -0.08 -27.31 -5.88
CA SER A 447 -0.29 -28.16 -4.69
C SER A 447 -0.77 -29.58 -5.06
N ASP A 448 -1.37 -30.30 -4.11
CA ASP A 448 -2.01 -31.61 -4.33
C ASP A 448 -3.12 -31.55 -5.41
N ALA A 449 -3.69 -30.37 -5.66
CA ALA A 449 -4.67 -30.16 -6.72
C ALA A 449 -4.13 -30.50 -8.12
N LEU A 450 -2.81 -30.41 -8.33
CA LEU A 450 -2.18 -30.73 -9.61
C LEU A 450 -2.34 -32.22 -9.98
N ASP A 451 -2.13 -33.15 -9.04
CA ASP A 451 -2.00 -34.59 -9.34
C ASP A 451 -3.24 -35.19 -10.02
N THR A 452 -4.42 -34.64 -9.72
CA THR A 452 -5.69 -35.04 -10.32
C THR A 452 -6.29 -33.97 -11.23
N GLY A 453 -5.96 -32.71 -10.99
CA GLY A 453 -6.50 -31.55 -11.69
C GLY A 453 -6.01 -31.39 -13.12
N VAL A 454 -4.86 -31.97 -13.49
CA VAL A 454 -4.36 -31.89 -14.88
C VAL A 454 -5.39 -32.40 -15.90
N ASN A 455 -6.23 -33.37 -15.54
CA ASN A 455 -7.28 -33.89 -16.42
C ASN A 455 -8.57 -33.04 -16.45
N ASP A 456 -8.73 -32.09 -15.52
CA ASP A 456 -9.83 -31.13 -15.50
C ASP A 456 -9.29 -29.74 -15.14
N PRO A 457 -8.80 -28.99 -16.15
CA PRO A 457 -8.22 -27.67 -15.94
C PRO A 457 -9.18 -26.68 -15.23
N ALA A 458 -10.49 -26.85 -15.39
CA ALA A 458 -11.48 -26.00 -14.75
C ALA A 458 -11.56 -26.28 -13.25
N ALA A 459 -11.67 -27.55 -12.87
CA ALA A 459 -11.68 -27.96 -11.47
C ALA A 459 -10.34 -27.65 -10.78
N TRP A 460 -9.23 -27.88 -11.49
CA TRP A 460 -7.90 -27.54 -11.01
C TRP A 460 -7.78 -26.06 -10.66
N PHE A 461 -8.17 -25.18 -11.58
CA PHE A 461 -8.13 -23.74 -11.36
C PHE A 461 -9.09 -23.31 -10.24
N ALA A 462 -10.29 -23.88 -10.17
CA ALA A 462 -11.26 -23.57 -9.14
C ALA A 462 -10.73 -23.89 -7.73
N ALA A 463 -10.06 -25.03 -7.57
CA ALA A 463 -9.41 -25.41 -6.31
C ALA A 463 -8.28 -24.43 -5.95
N ALA A 464 -7.44 -24.06 -6.92
CA ALA A 464 -6.36 -23.09 -6.71
C ALA A 464 -6.92 -21.72 -6.29
N LYS A 465 -7.94 -21.23 -6.98
CA LYS A 465 -8.62 -19.97 -6.67
C LYS A 465 -9.19 -19.96 -5.25
N GLN A 466 -9.87 -21.04 -4.86
CA GLN A 466 -10.39 -21.17 -3.51
C GLN A 466 -9.26 -21.11 -2.47
N ARG A 467 -8.15 -21.83 -2.70
CA ARG A 467 -7.02 -21.83 -1.77
C ARG A 467 -6.34 -20.46 -1.66
N VAL A 468 -6.26 -19.69 -2.75
CA VAL A 468 -5.77 -18.30 -2.71
C VAL A 468 -6.64 -17.43 -1.81
N MET A 469 -7.96 -17.48 -1.98
CA MET A 469 -8.89 -16.70 -1.16
C MET A 469 -8.79 -17.07 0.34
N GLU A 470 -8.56 -18.35 0.65
CA GLU A 470 -8.32 -18.80 2.02
C GLU A 470 -7.02 -18.20 2.59
N MET A 471 -5.92 -18.21 1.83
CA MET A 471 -4.65 -17.60 2.26
C MET A 471 -4.77 -16.08 2.46
N GLU A 472 -5.47 -15.38 1.56
CA GLU A 472 -5.72 -13.94 1.69
C GLU A 472 -6.52 -13.62 2.96
N LYS A 473 -7.55 -14.42 3.25
CA LYS A 473 -8.32 -14.31 4.49
C LYS A 473 -7.50 -14.61 5.74
N GLU A 474 -6.67 -15.66 5.71
CA GLU A 474 -5.78 -16.05 6.82
C GLU A 474 -4.79 -14.92 7.15
N GLN A 475 -4.44 -14.09 6.17
CA GLN A 475 -3.52 -12.96 6.30
C GLN A 475 -4.22 -11.63 6.60
N GLY A 476 -5.55 -11.66 6.84
CA GLY A 476 -6.33 -10.49 7.22
C GLY A 476 -6.53 -9.48 6.09
N ILE A 477 -6.42 -9.91 4.83
CA ILE A 477 -6.74 -9.06 3.67
C ILE A 477 -8.27 -8.92 3.59
N GLU A 478 -8.76 -7.72 3.34
CA GLU A 478 -10.18 -7.45 3.13
C GLU A 478 -10.66 -8.05 1.79
N GLU A 479 -11.90 -8.54 1.75
CA GLU A 479 -12.43 -9.25 0.56
C GLU A 479 -12.44 -8.38 -0.70
N ASP A 480 -12.62 -7.07 -0.56
CA ASP A 480 -12.58 -6.12 -1.66
C ASP A 480 -11.17 -5.91 -2.23
N ALA A 481 -10.12 -6.34 -1.53
CA ALA A 481 -8.72 -6.31 -1.94
C ALA A 481 -8.17 -7.67 -2.42
N TYR A 482 -8.97 -8.74 -2.42
CA TYR A 482 -8.54 -10.07 -2.89
C TYR A 482 -8.04 -10.04 -4.35
N SER A 483 -7.01 -10.81 -4.66
CA SER A 483 -6.39 -10.82 -6.00
C SER A 483 -7.35 -11.30 -7.10
N LEU A 484 -8.31 -12.17 -6.76
CA LEU A 484 -9.32 -12.75 -7.67
C LEU A 484 -8.71 -13.41 -8.93
N PRO A 485 -7.99 -14.54 -8.80
CA PRO A 485 -7.45 -15.28 -9.94
C PRO A 485 -8.48 -15.52 -11.05
N GLN A 486 -8.03 -15.44 -12.32
CA GLN A 486 -8.87 -15.59 -13.50
C GLN A 486 -8.48 -16.75 -14.42
N LEU A 487 -9.48 -17.24 -15.16
CA LEU A 487 -9.41 -18.41 -16.04
C LEU A 487 -9.97 -18.06 -17.43
N ALA A 488 -9.28 -18.48 -18.49
CA ALA A 488 -9.85 -18.65 -19.82
C ALA A 488 -9.61 -20.08 -20.30
N LEU A 489 -10.67 -20.73 -20.81
CA LEU A 489 -10.62 -22.08 -21.34
C LEU A 489 -11.05 -22.10 -22.81
N GLY A 490 -10.09 -22.42 -23.68
CA GLY A 490 -10.31 -22.65 -25.09
C GLY A 490 -11.08 -23.96 -25.33
N ARG A 491 -12.14 -23.89 -26.14
CA ARG A 491 -12.97 -25.07 -26.42
C ARG A 491 -12.24 -26.13 -27.25
N GLU A 492 -11.44 -25.71 -28.22
CA GLU A 492 -10.66 -26.62 -29.07
C GLU A 492 -9.51 -27.22 -28.26
N PHE A 493 -8.86 -26.41 -27.42
CA PHE A 493 -7.88 -26.91 -26.44
C PHE A 493 -8.48 -28.01 -25.56
N LEU A 494 -9.63 -27.77 -24.93
CA LEU A 494 -10.25 -28.77 -24.05
C LEU A 494 -10.68 -30.03 -24.79
N SER A 495 -11.17 -29.90 -26.03
CA SER A 495 -11.53 -31.05 -26.85
C SER A 495 -10.30 -31.91 -27.16
N TRP A 496 -9.18 -31.28 -27.54
CA TRP A 496 -7.92 -31.95 -27.80
C TRP A 496 -7.35 -32.57 -26.51
N TRP A 497 -7.30 -31.80 -25.42
CA TRP A 497 -6.72 -32.26 -24.15
C TRP A 497 -7.43 -33.48 -23.57
N ASN A 498 -8.76 -33.53 -23.69
CA ASN A 498 -9.57 -34.68 -23.25
C ASN A 498 -9.63 -35.82 -24.27
N SER A 499 -9.08 -35.64 -25.48
CA SER A 499 -8.99 -36.72 -26.44
C SER A 499 -7.90 -37.71 -26.01
N PRO A 500 -8.15 -39.02 -26.11
CA PRO A 500 -7.12 -40.02 -25.82
C PRO A 500 -5.92 -39.81 -26.74
N ASN A 501 -4.73 -39.94 -26.16
CA ASN A 501 -3.45 -39.96 -26.90
C ASN A 501 -3.39 -41.16 -27.83
#